data_AF-A0A3B0YRH6-F1
#
_entry.id   AF-A0A3B0YRH6-F1
#
_cell.length_a   1.000
_cell.length_b   1.000
_cell.length_c   1.000
_cell.angle_alpha   90.00
_cell.angle_beta   90.00
_cell.angle_gamma   90.00
#
_symmetry.space_group_name_H-M   'P 1'
#
loop_
_entity.id
_entity.type
_entity.pdbx_description
1 polymer ?
#
loop_
_entity_poly.entity_id
_entity_poly.type
_entity_poly.pdbx_seq_one_letter_code
_entity_poly.pdbx_strand_id
1 'polypeptide(L)' 'MRMIAICHRPLFSSKALRGMRDFVRERQCPLGIIINNAERVTQYEENLIGILFTCL' A
#
# COMPACT_ATOMS: atom_id res chain seq x y z
N MET A 1 -14.57 -0.64 5.87
CA MET A 1 -13.58 -1.74 5.73
C MET A 1 -12.20 -1.13 5.56
N ARG A 2 -11.13 -1.70 6.12
CA ARG A 2 -9.75 -1.20 5.93
C ARG A 2 -8.90 -2.31 5.32
N MET A 3 -7.95 -1.96 4.46
CA MET A 3 -7.01 -2.92 3.87
C MET A 3 -5.61 -2.70 4.45
N ILE A 4 -4.99 -3.76 4.93
CA ILE A 4 -3.58 -3.76 5.34
C ILE A 4 -2.89 -4.89 4.58
N ALA A 5 -1.81 -4.57 3.87
CA ALA A 5 -0.96 -5.55 3.20
C ALA A 5 0.47 -5.44 3.73
N ILE A 6 1.09 -6.58 4.05
CA ILE A 6 2.49 -6.65 4.45
C ILE A 6 3.27 -7.29 3.31
N CYS A 7 4.35 -6.65 2.89
CA CYS A 7 5.17 -7.10 1.77
C CYS A 7 6.65 -6.93 2.07
N HIS A 8 7.43 -7.97 1.77
CA HIS A 8 8.87 -7.94 2.00
C HIS A 8 9.65 -7.14 0.94
N ARG A 9 9.02 -6.80 -0.19
CA ARG A 9 9.71 -6.09 -1.28
C ARG A 9 9.77 -4.58 -1.00
N PRO A 10 10.95 -3.96 -1.13
CA PRO A 10 11.13 -2.54 -0.83
C PRO A 10 10.53 -1.63 -1.91
N LEU A 11 10.55 -2.06 -3.18
CA LEU A 11 9.98 -1.32 -4.31
C LEU A 11 8.87 -2.11 -4.98
N PHE A 12 7.75 -1.43 -5.23
CA PHE A 12 6.70 -1.95 -6.08
C PHE A 12 6.73 -1.27 -7.43
N SER A 13 6.67 -2.08 -8.49
CA SER A 13 6.30 -1.56 -9.81
C SER A 13 4.81 -1.20 -9.82
N SER A 14 4.42 -0.28 -10.70
CA SER A 14 3.01 0.07 -10.91
C SER A 14 2.12 -1.16 -11.17
N LYS A 15 2.66 -2.19 -11.85
CA LYS A 15 1.96 -3.47 -12.06
C LYS A 15 1.72 -4.23 -10.76
N ALA A 16 2.69 -4.27 -9.85
CA ALA A 16 2.54 -4.96 -8.57
C ALA A 16 1.51 -4.26 -7.65
N LEU A 17 1.37 -2.94 -7.77
CA LEU A 17 0.37 -2.16 -7.03
C LEU A 17 -1.06 -2.32 -7.59
N ARG A 18 -1.22 -2.79 -8.83
CA ARG A 18 -2.52 -2.81 -9.54
C ARG A 18 -3.59 -3.56 -8.76
N GLY A 19 -3.30 -4.79 -8.32
CA GLY A 19 -4.29 -5.59 -7.58
C GLY A 19 -4.70 -4.95 -6.25
N MET A 20 -3.77 -4.29 -5.56
CA MET A 20 -4.08 -3.57 -4.31
C MET A 20 -4.93 -2.32 -4.58
N ARG A 21 -4.63 -1.58 -5.65
CA ARG A 21 -5.42 -0.43 -6.08
C ARG A 21 -6.84 -0.84 -6.48
N ASP A 22 -6.97 -1.89 -7.28
CA ASP A 22 -8.26 -2.43 -7.72
C ASP A 22 -9.09 -2.84 -6.50
N PHE A 23 -8.49 -3.56 -5.53
CA PHE A 23 -9.17 -3.94 -4.30
C PHE A 23 -9.63 -2.74 -3.45
N VAL A 24 -8.76 -1.74 -3.25
CA VAL A 24 -9.08 -0.52 -2.48
C VAL A 24 -10.25 0.23 -3.12
N ARG A 25 -10.29 0.28 -4.46
CA ARG A 25 -11.38 0.93 -5.21
C ARG A 25 -12.67 0.13 -5.17
N GLU A 26 -12.62 -1.17 -5.49
CA GLU A 26 -13.80 -2.06 -5.53
C GLU A 26 -14.48 -2.17 -4.17
N ARG A 27 -13.69 -2.17 -3.10
CA ARG A 27 -14.20 -2.25 -1.73
C ARG A 27 -14.49 -0.88 -1.11
N GLN A 28 -14.27 0.21 -1.86
CA GLN A 28 -14.41 1.58 -1.39
C GLN A 28 -13.71 1.79 -0.04
N CYS A 29 -12.48 1.27 0.07
CA CYS A 29 -11.71 1.40 1.29
C CYS A 29 -11.38 2.89 1.50
N PRO A 30 -11.70 3.47 2.67
CA PRO A 30 -11.33 4.85 3.00
C PRO A 30 -9.81 4.98 3.15
N LEU A 31 -9.12 3.88 3.45
CA LEU A 31 -7.66 3.82 3.50
C LEU A 31 -7.16 2.38 3.30
N GLY A 32 -6.17 2.25 2.42
CA GLY A 32 -5.30 1.09 2.26
C GLY A 32 -3.90 1.42 2.75
N ILE A 33 -3.31 0.52 3.53
CA ILE A 33 -1.94 0.64 4.05
C ILE A 33 -1.12 -0.52 3.52
N ILE A 34 0.02 -0.20 2.93
CA ILE A 34 1.03 -1.18 2.51
C ILE A 34 2.23 -1.02 3.44
N ILE A 35 2.58 -2.05 4.19
CA ILE A 35 3.79 -2.08 5.01
C ILE A 35 4.88 -2.76 4.20
N ASN A 36 6.00 -2.06 3.98
CA ASN A 36 7.13 -2.60 3.23
C ASN A 36 8.48 -2.11 3.76
N ASN A 37 9.56 -2.68 3.22
CA ASN A 37 10.93 -2.27 3.51
C ASN A 37 11.41 -1.15 2.58
N ALA A 38 10.52 -0.24 2.16
CA ALA A 38 10.93 0.90 1.35
C ALA A 38 11.94 1.78 2.10
N GLU A 39 12.53 2.76 1.43
CA GLU A 39 13.40 3.75 2.07
C GLU A 39 12.62 4.95 2.62
N ARG A 40 11.42 5.17 2.10
CA ARG A 40 10.54 6.27 2.51
C ARG A 40 9.07 5.88 2.48
N VAL A 41 8.29 6.50 3.37
CA VAL A 41 6.83 6.54 3.28
C VAL A 41 6.45 7.11 1.90
N THR A 42 5.56 6.43 1.20
CA THR A 42 5.17 6.78 -0.18
C THR A 42 3.66 6.75 -0.32
N GLN A 43 3.06 7.87 -0.73
CA GLN A 43 1.65 7.88 -1.09
C GLN A 43 1.48 7.40 -2.53
N TYR A 44 0.76 6.30 -2.73
CA TYR A 44 0.54 5.70 -4.05
C TYR A 44 -0.75 6.22 -4.70
N GLU A 45 -1.80 6.42 -3.91
CA GLU A 45 -3.04 7.11 -4.27
C GLU A 45 -3.57 7.91 -3.06
N GLU A 46 -4.63 8.70 -3.26
CA GLU A 46 -5.28 9.47 -2.20
C GLU A 46 -5.62 8.60 -0.97
N ASN A 47 -6.15 7.40 -1.20
CA ASN A 47 -6.54 6.44 -0.17
C ASN A 47 -5.60 5.22 -0.06
N LEU A 48 -4.37 5.29 -0.60
CA LEU A 48 -3.41 4.18 -0.51
C LEU A 48 -2.00 4.71 -0.18
N ILE A 49 -1.50 4.33 1.00
CA ILE A 49 -0.19 4.76 1.49
C ILE A 49 0.72 3.56 1.79
N GLY A 50 1.97 3.67 1.38
CA GLY A 50 3.06 2.78 1.76
C GLY A 50 3.79 3.33 2.99
N ILE A 51 3.86 2.55 4.06
CA ILE A 51 4.63 2.86 5.27
C ILE A 51 5.77 1.87 5.44
N LEU A 52 6.81 2.35 6.11
CA LEU A 52 8.01 1.58 6.41
C LEU A 52 7.72 0.55 7.50
N PHE A 53 8.28 -0.65 7.38
CA PHE A 53 8.21 -1.64 8.45
C PHE A 53 8.83 -1.11 9.75
N THR A 54 9.87 -0.27 9.65
CA THR A 54 10.52 0.38 10.80
C THR A 54 9.66 1.40 11.54
N CYS A 55 8.50 1.78 11.00
CA CYS A 55 7.55 2.68 11.65
C CYS A 55 6.53 1.98 12.57
N LEU A 56 6.60 0.64 12.69
CA LEU A 56 5.72 -0.18 13.53
C LEU A 56 6.50 -0.73 14.72
#